data_AF-A0A3N1V997-F1
#
_entry.id   AF-A0A3N1V997-F1
#
_cell.length_a   1.000
_cell.length_b   1.000
_cell.length_c   1.000
_cell.angle_alpha   90.00
_cell.angle_beta   90.00
_cell.angle_gamma   90.00
#
_symmetry.space_group_name_H-M   'P 1'
#
loop_
_entity.id
_entity.type
_entity.pdbx_description
1 polymer ?
#
loop_
_entity_poly.entity_id
_entity_poly.type
_entity_poly.pdbx_seq_one_letter_code
_entity_poly.pdbx_strand_id
1 'polypeptide(L)'
;MVTDGGQKDGDSAPTLKDGDSAPTLIGSVQRALRLVEAMHAEGGATAKRLARVTGIPLPTVYHLLRTLSHEGYVEREGGAFRLAEHLPLAS
;
A
#
# COMPACT_ATOMS: atom_id res chain seq x y z
N MET A 1 -48.86 46.90 26.46
CA MET A 1 -47.47 46.83 26.95
C MET A 1 -46.78 45.80 26.10
N VAL A 2 -46.08 46.26 25.07
CA VAL A 2 -45.24 45.46 24.20
C VAL A 2 -43.86 45.36 24.86
N THR A 3 -43.38 44.16 25.12
CA THR A 3 -41.96 43.90 25.40
C THR A 3 -41.39 43.15 24.22
N ASP A 4 -40.60 43.91 23.49
CA ASP A 4 -39.64 43.59 22.45
C ASP A 4 -38.48 42.74 23.01
N GLY A 5 -37.83 41.98 22.12
CA GLY A 5 -36.45 41.50 22.32
C GLY A 5 -36.29 40.09 22.87
N GLY A 6 -36.39 39.08 22.00
CA GLY A 6 -36.13 37.68 22.35
C GLY A 6 -35.60 36.83 21.22
N GLN A 7 -34.70 37.37 20.37
CA GLN A 7 -33.96 36.57 19.39
C GLN A 7 -32.46 36.83 19.56
N LYS A 8 -31.76 35.86 20.15
CA LYS A 8 -30.32 35.68 19.97
C LYS A 8 -30.13 34.32 19.35
N ASP A 9 -30.07 34.33 18.02
CA ASP A 9 -29.54 33.24 17.21
C ASP A 9 -28.07 33.06 17.58
N GLY A 10 -27.83 32.27 18.62
CA GLY A 10 -26.51 31.78 18.99
C GLY A 10 -26.15 30.61 18.08
N ASP A 11 -25.77 30.93 16.84
CA ASP A 11 -24.94 30.06 16.02
C ASP A 11 -23.62 29.85 16.77
N SER A 12 -23.55 28.78 17.55
CA SER A 12 -22.29 28.18 17.96
C SER A 12 -22.22 26.86 17.24
N ALA A 13 -21.80 26.98 15.98
CA ALA A 13 -21.41 25.88 15.13
C ALA A 13 -20.63 24.82 15.94
N PRO A 14 -20.94 23.53 15.79
CA PRO A 14 -19.97 22.52 16.14
C PRO A 14 -18.86 22.61 15.09
N THR A 15 -17.81 23.38 15.37
CA THR A 15 -16.55 23.34 14.60
C THR A 15 -15.86 22.02 14.89
N LEU A 16 -16.40 20.94 14.32
CA LEU A 16 -15.85 19.60 14.47
C LEU A 16 -14.77 19.37 13.41
N LYS A 17 -13.55 19.53 13.90
CA LYS A 17 -12.31 18.85 13.54
C LYS A 17 -11.76 19.13 12.15
N ASP A 18 -10.64 19.86 12.15
CA ASP A 18 -9.60 19.71 11.14
C ASP A 18 -9.49 18.24 10.78
N GLY A 19 -9.84 17.94 9.52
CA GLY A 19 -9.67 16.62 8.95
C GLY A 19 -8.18 16.31 8.97
N ASP A 20 -7.76 15.58 9.99
CA ASP A 20 -6.50 14.85 10.06
C ASP A 20 -6.47 13.91 8.84
N SER A 21 -6.07 14.48 7.71
CA SER A 21 -6.14 13.87 6.39
C SER A 21 -5.01 12.87 6.35
N ALA A 22 -5.28 11.70 6.92
CA ALA A 22 -4.36 10.58 6.90
C ALA A 22 -3.88 10.38 5.46
N PRO A 23 -2.57 10.17 5.24
CA PRO A 23 -2.02 10.06 3.90
C PRO A 23 -2.79 9.05 3.05
N THR A 24 -3.11 9.41 1.81
CA THR A 24 -3.69 8.45 0.87
C THR A 24 -2.65 7.38 0.55
N LEU A 25 -2.79 6.21 1.18
CA LEU A 25 -1.90 5.07 0.93
C LEU A 25 -2.34 4.33 -0.33
N ILE A 26 -1.41 4.15 -1.27
CA ILE A 26 -1.65 3.40 -2.49
C ILE A 26 -1.50 1.90 -2.19
N GLY A 27 -2.64 1.21 -2.09
CA GLY A 27 -2.66 -0.20 -1.66
C GLY A 27 -1.86 -1.16 -2.56
N SER A 28 -1.69 -0.88 -3.85
CA SER A 28 -0.83 -1.69 -4.73
C SER A 28 0.65 -1.58 -4.34
N VAL A 29 1.12 -0.38 -3.99
CA VAL A 29 2.49 -0.15 -3.52
C VAL A 29 2.71 -0.86 -2.20
N GLN A 30 1.78 -0.77 -1.25
CA GLN A 30 1.90 -1.49 0.03
C GLN A 30 1.99 -3.01 -0.15
N ARG A 31 1.22 -3.59 -1.07
CA ARG A 31 1.30 -5.01 -1.39
C ARG A 31 2.62 -5.37 -2.07
N ALA A 32 3.12 -4.52 -2.96
CA ALA A 32 4.42 -4.72 -3.59
C ALA A 32 5.56 -4.71 -2.56
N LEU A 33 5.55 -3.76 -1.62
CA LEU A 33 6.55 -3.66 -0.55
C LEU A 33 6.55 -4.89 0.35
N ARG A 34 5.36 -5.36 0.79
CA ARG A 34 5.25 -6.63 1.56
C ARG A 34 5.79 -7.83 0.79
N LEU A 35 5.60 -7.85 -0.53
CA LEU A 35 6.10 -8.92 -1.39
C LEU A 35 7.64 -8.88 -1.50
N VAL A 36 8.22 -7.68 -1.62
CA VAL A 36 9.68 -7.45 -1.63
C VAL A 36 10.30 -7.89 -0.31
N GLU A 37 9.72 -7.48 0.83
CA GLU A 37 10.17 -7.91 2.16
C GLU A 37 10.14 -9.44 2.30
N ALA A 38 9.07 -10.09 1.85
CA ALA A 38 8.96 -11.54 1.88
C ALA A 38 9.99 -12.25 0.99
N MET A 39 10.26 -11.74 -0.21
CA MET A 39 11.31 -12.30 -1.08
C MET A 39 12.70 -12.14 -0.48
N HIS A 40 12.99 -11.00 0.14
CA HIS A 40 14.24 -10.75 0.84
C HIS A 40 14.43 -11.74 2.00
N ALA A 41 13.41 -11.89 2.85
CA ALA A 41 13.46 -12.78 4.01
C ALA A 41 13.64 -14.27 3.63
N GLU A 42 13.07 -14.70 2.51
CA GLU A 42 13.18 -16.09 2.04
C GLU A 42 14.45 -16.34 1.19
N GLY A 43 15.18 -15.29 0.77
CA GLY A 43 16.30 -15.41 -0.19
C GLY A 43 15.87 -15.86 -1.59
N GLY A 44 14.56 -15.90 -1.85
CA GLY A 44 13.94 -16.41 -3.06
C GLY A 44 12.82 -17.39 -2.79
N ALA A 45 11.66 -17.18 -3.39
CA ALA A 45 10.48 -18.00 -3.12
C ALA A 45 9.58 -18.18 -4.34
N THR A 46 8.81 -19.27 -4.35
CA THR A 46 7.77 -19.46 -5.36
C THR A 46 6.61 -18.49 -5.14
N ALA A 47 5.87 -18.14 -6.19
CA ALA A 47 4.68 -17.29 -6.09
C ALA A 47 3.65 -17.82 -5.08
N LYS A 48 3.50 -19.16 -4.98
CA LYS A 48 2.61 -19.80 -3.99
C LYS A 48 3.09 -19.58 -2.55
N ARG A 49 4.40 -19.70 -2.31
CA ARG A 49 4.99 -19.43 -0.99
C ARG A 49 4.79 -17.97 -0.61
N LEU A 50 5.08 -17.06 -1.54
CA LEU A 50 4.89 -15.62 -1.35
C LEU A 50 3.44 -15.24 -1.05
N ALA A 51 2.47 -15.79 -1.79
CA ALA A 51 1.05 -15.59 -1.51
C ALA A 51 0.66 -16.05 -0.10
N ARG A 52 1.18 -17.20 0.33
CA ARG A 52 0.90 -17.76 1.66
C ARG A 52 1.45 -16.88 2.79
N VAL A 53 2.70 -16.40 2.68
CA VAL A 53 3.33 -15.64 3.77
C VAL A 53 2.87 -14.19 3.82
N THR A 54 2.51 -13.60 2.68
CA THR A 54 2.03 -12.20 2.62
C THR A 54 0.52 -12.06 2.80
N GLY A 55 -0.24 -13.15 2.67
CA GLY A 55 -1.71 -13.13 2.62
C GLY A 55 -2.28 -12.49 1.35
N ILE A 56 -1.45 -12.17 0.36
CA ILE A 56 -1.89 -11.58 -0.91
C ILE A 56 -2.46 -12.70 -1.80
N PRO A 57 -3.62 -12.51 -2.45
CA PRO A 57 -4.16 -13.49 -3.39
C PRO A 57 -3.16 -13.86 -4.48
N LEU A 58 -3.04 -15.16 -4.79
CA LEU A 58 -2.06 -15.66 -5.75
C LEU A 58 -2.13 -14.96 -7.14
N PRO A 59 -3.32 -14.66 -7.73
CA PRO A 59 -3.38 -13.88 -8.97
C PRO A 59 -2.75 -12.49 -8.83
N THR A 60 -3.00 -11.81 -7.71
CA THR A 60 -2.41 -10.50 -7.41
C THR A 60 -0.89 -10.60 -7.22
N VAL A 61 -0.38 -11.66 -6.58
CA VAL A 61 1.07 -11.92 -6.50
C VAL A 61 1.67 -12.03 -7.89
N TYR A 62 1.05 -12.80 -8.81
CA TYR A 62 1.54 -12.88 -10.19
C TYR A 62 1.51 -11.55 -10.92
N HIS A 63 0.51 -10.69 -10.67
CA HIS A 63 0.47 -9.35 -11.25
C HIS A 63 1.65 -8.50 -10.77
N LEU A 64 1.89 -8.50 -9.46
CA LEU A 64 3.00 -7.75 -8.86
C LEU A 64 4.35 -8.27 -9.34
N LEU A 65 4.58 -9.59 -9.35
CA LEU A 65 5.81 -10.19 -9.82
C LEU A 65 6.07 -9.87 -11.30
N ARG A 66 5.04 -9.91 -12.15
CA ARG A 66 5.19 -9.53 -13.56
C ARG A 66 5.62 -8.07 -13.71
N THR A 67 5.03 -7.15 -12.95
CA THR A 67 5.46 -5.75 -12.97
C THR A 67 6.88 -5.61 -12.47
N LEU A 68 7.21 -6.17 -11.30
CA LEU A 68 8.55 -6.05 -10.71
C LEU A 68 9.64 -6.69 -11.58
N SER A 69 9.36 -7.81 -12.23
CA SER A 69 10.29 -8.44 -13.18
C SER A 69 10.43 -7.64 -14.47
N HIS A 70 9.35 -7.07 -15.00
CA HIS A 70 9.41 -6.19 -16.16
C HIS A 70 10.28 -4.97 -15.89
N GLU A 71 10.13 -4.38 -14.70
CA GLU A 71 10.92 -3.22 -14.26
C GLU A 71 12.36 -3.58 -13.82
N GLY A 72 12.74 -4.86 -13.82
CA GLY A 72 14.10 -5.31 -13.47
C GLY A 72 14.42 -5.40 -11.97
N TYR A 73 13.43 -5.32 -11.09
CA TYR A 73 13.63 -5.48 -9.64
C TYR A 73 13.61 -6.94 -9.17
N VAL A 74 13.01 -7.84 -9.95
CA VAL A 74 12.81 -9.24 -9.58
C VAL A 74 13.22 -10.16 -10.71
N GLU A 75 14.06 -11.15 -10.37
CA GLU A 75 14.50 -12.19 -11.28
C GLU A 75 13.79 -13.51 -10.95
N ARG A 76 13.61 -14.35 -11.98
CA ARG A 76 13.02 -15.68 -11.82
C ARG A 76 14.01 -16.75 -12.27
N GLU A 77 14.36 -17.64 -11.36
CA GLU A 77 15.29 -18.74 -11.62
C GLU A 77 14.83 -20.00 -10.88
N GLY A 78 14.84 -21.14 -11.57
CA GLY A 78 14.40 -22.42 -10.99
C GLY A 78 12.94 -22.42 -10.49
N GLY A 79 12.10 -21.48 -10.97
CA GLY A 79 10.72 -21.31 -10.52
C GLY A 79 10.55 -20.50 -9.23
N ALA A 80 11.65 -20.06 -8.61
CA ALA A 80 11.64 -19.10 -7.52
C ALA A 80 11.81 -17.67 -8.07
N PHE A 81 11.25 -16.70 -7.35
CA PHE A 81 11.41 -15.27 -7.59
C PHE A 81 12.33 -14.69 -6.52
N ARG A 82 13.31 -13.90 -6.95
CA ARG A 82 14.35 -13.27 -6.12
C ARG A 82 14.45 -11.79 -6.45
N LEU A 83 14.90 -10.98 -5.49
CA LEU A 83 15.29 -9.60 -5.79
C LEU A 83 16.54 -9.61 -6.67
N ALA A 84 16.60 -8.69 -7.62
CA ALA A 84 17.80 -8.49 -8.43
C ALA A 84 18.97 -8.03 -7.55
N GLU A 85 20.18 -8.50 -7.87
CA GLU A 85 21.42 -8.12 -7.15
C GLU A 85 21.77 -6.64 -7.35
N HIS A 86 21.38 -6.09 -8.50
CA HIS A 86 21.61 -4.69 -8.87
C HIS A 86 20.28 -4.01 -9.17
N LEU A 87 20.06 -2.83 -8.60
CA LEU A 87 18.87 -2.05 -8.87
C LEU A 87 18.97 -1.38 -10.24
N PRO A 88 17.91 -1.45 -11.07
CA PRO A 88 17.93 -1.02 -12.47
C PRO A 88 18.19 0.48 -12.66
N LEU A 89 17.83 1.31 -11.66
CA LEU A 89 18.03 2.76 -11.72
C LEU A 89 19.45 3.22 -11.36
N ALA A 90 20.29 2.34 -10.80
CA ALA A 90 21.65 2.69 -10.37
C ALA A 90 22.69 2.61 -11.52
N SER A 91 22.23 2.75 -12.76
CA SER A 91 23.03 2.65 -13.99
C SER A 91 23.68 3.97 -14.38
#